data_AF-A0A921I8T9-F1
#
_entry.id   AF-A0A921I8T9-F1
#
_cell.length_a   1.000
_cell.length_b   1.000
_cell.length_c   1.000
_cell.angle_alpha   90.00
_cell.angle_beta   90.00
_cell.angle_gamma   90.00
#
_symmetry.space_group_name_H-M   'P 1'
#
loop_
_entity.id
_entity.type
_entity.pdbx_description
1 polymer ?
#
loop_
_entity_poly.entity_id
_entity_poly.type
_entity_poly.pdbx_seq_one_letter_code
_entity_poly.pdbx_strand_id
1 'polypeptide(L)'
;MKDVITTLIPRYGELNRIYKDWFDNKGFSFEKQKFITKFYLDYNDVTVLETAILELVFHLPQEQYTLILNSLKKEVCENISYYKKGCMPDEQTVYNICFRVSEIYKEAIEEQQYKTTKLHAPLNEAYHRYDSIGYREHTAEDEKRAEMEYERCKDEYEEKKNKLTELYDLQKQTREKALQYAKSRFNEIYRLGCHLKETLAKYVFDETNEPEEPAEQEPNAPNIQEEVLGTKQTEYFNMELLSLIHVTCVGEQFENISEHDFYTCMNLLPSDTKPQIRPREKIRTCYLIFLMSEKLPKQDRENWKRNILKILDIEESYYKSKYKEPVSDFPSDSNRKFAKEMDGIFR
;
A
#
# COMPACT_ATOMS: atom_id res chain seq x y z
N MET A 1 -32.09 -7.72 2.77
CA MET A 1 -31.18 -7.98 1.62
C MET A 1 -31.42 -7.05 0.44
N LYS A 2 -32.68 -6.73 0.06
CA LYS A 2 -33.00 -5.52 -0.73
C LYS A 2 -32.25 -4.27 -0.23
N ASP A 3 -32.07 -4.20 1.09
CA ASP A 3 -31.33 -3.14 1.77
C ASP A 3 -29.90 -2.98 1.24
N VAL A 4 -29.18 -4.07 0.92
CA VAL A 4 -27.75 -4.04 0.57
C VAL A 4 -27.50 -3.15 -0.65
N ILE A 5 -28.22 -3.39 -1.75
CA ILE A 5 -28.08 -2.60 -2.99
C ILE A 5 -28.54 -1.15 -2.77
N THR A 6 -29.66 -0.94 -2.06
CA THR A 6 -30.15 0.40 -1.78
C THR A 6 -29.24 1.19 -0.83
N THR A 7 -28.49 0.52 0.06
CA THR A 7 -27.47 1.13 0.92
C THR A 7 -26.14 1.33 0.21
N LEU A 8 -25.83 0.50 -0.79
CA LEU A 8 -24.60 0.56 -1.55
C LEU A 8 -24.54 1.80 -2.47
N ILE A 9 -25.65 2.15 -3.12
CA ILE A 9 -25.75 3.33 -4.00
C ILE A 9 -25.27 4.62 -3.32
N PRO A 10 -25.84 5.07 -2.18
CA PRO A 10 -25.39 6.30 -1.53
C PRO A 10 -23.94 6.21 -1.03
N ARG A 11 -23.46 5.01 -0.68
CA ARG A 11 -22.07 4.77 -0.25
C ARG A 11 -21.10 4.93 -1.41
N TYR A 12 -21.43 4.45 -2.60
CA TYR A 12 -20.67 4.76 -3.81
C TYR A 12 -20.73 6.26 -4.16
N GLY A 13 -21.88 6.92 -3.96
CA GLY A 13 -21.98 8.37 -4.16
C GLY A 13 -21.05 9.17 -3.23
N GLU A 14 -20.93 8.77 -1.96
CA GLU A 14 -19.96 9.38 -1.04
C GLU A 14 -18.51 9.06 -1.43
N LEU A 15 -18.23 7.83 -1.87
CA LEU A 15 -16.93 7.45 -2.41
C LEU A 15 -16.54 8.30 -3.63
N ASN A 16 -17.48 8.54 -4.55
CA ASN A 16 -17.29 9.38 -5.73
C ASN A 16 -17.00 10.83 -5.36
N ARG A 17 -17.67 11.37 -4.32
CA ARG A 17 -17.35 12.72 -3.79
C ARG A 17 -15.94 12.80 -3.23
N ILE A 18 -15.47 11.76 -2.54
CA ILE A 18 -14.08 11.70 -2.04
C ILE A 18 -13.10 11.68 -3.20
N TYR A 19 -13.36 10.88 -4.24
CA TYR A 19 -12.48 10.78 -5.41
C TYR A 19 -12.46 12.09 -6.21
N LYS A 20 -13.62 12.74 -6.35
CA LYS A 20 -13.74 14.05 -6.97
C LYS A 20 -12.97 15.13 -6.20
N ASP A 21 -13.13 15.20 -4.88
CA ASP A 21 -12.43 16.20 -4.08
C ASP A 21 -10.90 16.02 -4.11
N TRP A 22 -10.43 14.77 -4.20
CA TRP A 22 -9.02 14.52 -4.47
C TRP A 22 -8.61 14.96 -5.88
N PHE A 23 -9.44 14.74 -6.88
CA PHE A 23 -9.15 15.16 -8.25
C PHE A 23 -9.05 16.69 -8.35
N ASP A 24 -10.04 17.40 -7.81
CA ASP A 24 -10.20 18.85 -7.90
C ASP A 24 -9.23 19.60 -6.98
N ASN A 25 -9.10 19.16 -5.72
CA ASN A 25 -8.43 19.94 -4.66
C ASN A 25 -7.20 19.25 -4.06
N LYS A 26 -6.89 18.00 -4.46
CA LYS A 26 -5.92 17.14 -3.75
C LYS A 26 -6.22 17.00 -2.26
N GLY A 27 -7.48 17.16 -1.87
CA GLY A 27 -7.94 17.06 -0.50
C GLY A 27 -8.08 15.61 -0.07
N PHE A 28 -7.15 15.10 0.75
CA PHE A 28 -7.22 13.74 1.29
C PHE A 28 -6.90 13.71 2.79
N SER A 29 -7.73 13.02 3.57
CA SER A 29 -7.68 13.01 5.03
C SER A 29 -7.82 11.59 5.58
N PHE A 30 -7.46 11.41 6.85
CA PHE A 30 -7.57 10.11 7.52
C PHE A 30 -9.02 9.61 7.57
N GLU A 31 -10.00 10.48 7.81
CA GLU A 31 -11.42 10.10 7.81
C GLU A 31 -11.89 9.62 6.43
N LYS A 32 -11.39 10.23 5.34
CA LYS A 32 -11.66 9.76 3.98
C LYS A 32 -11.04 8.39 3.72
N GLN A 33 -9.80 8.18 4.16
CA GLN A 33 -9.14 6.87 4.04
C GLN A 33 -9.85 5.78 4.85
N LYS A 34 -10.32 6.11 6.06
CA LYS A 34 -11.13 5.23 6.89
C LYS A 34 -12.45 4.86 6.22
N PHE A 35 -13.12 5.84 5.61
CA PHE A 35 -14.32 5.60 4.82
C PHE A 35 -14.06 4.62 3.68
N ILE A 36 -13.01 4.85 2.87
CA ILE A 36 -12.64 4.02 1.73
C ILE A 36 -12.33 2.58 2.17
N THR A 37 -11.54 2.42 3.23
CA THR A 37 -11.21 1.09 3.74
C THR A 37 -12.45 0.38 4.25
N LYS A 38 -13.31 1.08 5.00
CA LYS A 38 -14.56 0.51 5.49
C LYS A 38 -15.51 0.14 4.36
N PHE A 39 -15.65 1.00 3.35
CA PHE A 39 -16.43 0.71 2.15
C PHE A 39 -15.98 -0.61 1.50
N TYR A 40 -14.68 -0.78 1.31
CA TYR A 40 -14.15 -2.03 0.76
C TYR A 40 -14.42 -3.23 1.68
N LEU A 41 -14.25 -3.09 3.00
CA LEU A 41 -14.51 -4.18 3.93
C LEU A 41 -15.99 -4.58 4.00
N ASP A 42 -16.90 -3.61 3.89
CA ASP A 42 -18.35 -3.83 3.92
C ASP A 42 -18.86 -4.53 2.64
N TYR A 43 -18.17 -4.35 1.50
CA TYR A 43 -18.67 -4.74 0.16
C TYR A 43 -17.67 -5.54 -0.70
N ASN A 44 -16.61 -6.12 -0.13
CA ASN A 44 -15.63 -6.91 -0.92
C ASN A 44 -16.15 -8.27 -1.37
N ASP A 45 -17.24 -8.78 -0.79
CA ASP A 45 -17.82 -10.06 -1.16
C ASP A 45 -18.70 -9.90 -2.39
N VAL A 46 -18.09 -10.21 -3.54
CA VAL A 46 -18.73 -10.18 -4.85
C VAL A 46 -19.93 -11.12 -4.90
N THR A 47 -19.85 -12.30 -4.30
CA THR A 47 -20.94 -13.29 -4.33
C THR A 47 -22.16 -12.82 -3.56
N VAL A 48 -21.96 -12.14 -2.42
CA VAL A 48 -23.05 -11.48 -1.67
C VAL A 48 -23.71 -10.39 -2.52
N LEU A 49 -22.92 -9.59 -3.23
CA LEU A 49 -23.45 -8.54 -4.11
C LEU A 49 -24.21 -9.10 -5.31
N GLU A 50 -23.69 -10.13 -5.97
CA GLU A 50 -24.36 -10.83 -7.07
C GLU A 50 -25.69 -11.44 -6.61
N THR A 51 -25.69 -12.09 -5.45
CA THR A 51 -26.90 -12.67 -4.84
C THR A 51 -27.93 -11.58 -4.55
N ALA A 52 -27.51 -10.44 -4.00
CA ALA A 52 -28.39 -9.31 -3.73
C ALA A 52 -28.98 -8.71 -5.03
N ILE A 53 -28.21 -8.66 -6.13
CA ILE A 53 -28.71 -8.25 -7.45
C ILE A 53 -29.75 -9.26 -7.97
N LEU A 54 -29.46 -10.57 -7.89
CA LEU A 54 -30.38 -11.63 -8.31
C LEU A 54 -31.70 -11.58 -7.54
N GLU A 55 -31.67 -11.48 -6.21
CA GLU A 55 -32.87 -11.35 -5.39
C GLU A 55 -33.71 -10.12 -5.80
N LEU A 56 -33.04 -9.01 -6.09
CA LEU A 56 -33.71 -7.79 -6.52
C LEU A 56 -34.42 -7.98 -7.88
N VAL A 57 -33.80 -8.68 -8.82
CA VAL A 57 -34.39 -9.05 -10.12
C VAL A 57 -35.54 -10.04 -9.96
N PHE A 58 -35.44 -11.02 -9.05
CA PHE A 58 -36.49 -12.03 -8.83
C PHE A 58 -37.72 -11.49 -8.12
N HIS A 59 -37.56 -10.50 -7.23
CA HIS A 59 -38.64 -10.06 -6.33
C HIS A 59 -39.28 -8.72 -6.70
N LEU A 60 -38.70 -7.94 -7.61
CA LEU A 60 -39.26 -6.66 -8.04
C LEU A 60 -39.71 -6.69 -9.52
N PRO A 61 -40.73 -5.90 -9.90
CA PRO A 61 -41.07 -5.69 -11.30
C PRO A 61 -39.92 -5.09 -12.10
N GLN A 62 -39.89 -5.37 -13.40
CA GLN A 62 -38.82 -4.95 -14.31
C GLN A 62 -38.49 -3.47 -14.25
N GLU A 63 -39.49 -2.61 -14.30
CA GLU A 63 -39.31 -1.16 -14.22
C GLU A 63 -38.60 -0.72 -12.93
N GLN A 64 -38.95 -1.35 -11.80
CA GLN A 64 -38.42 -0.99 -10.50
C GLN A 64 -36.97 -1.46 -10.32
N TYR A 65 -36.66 -2.72 -10.64
CA TYR A 65 -35.28 -3.19 -10.50
C TYR A 65 -34.37 -2.47 -11.50
N THR A 66 -34.83 -2.24 -12.73
CA THR A 66 -34.04 -1.60 -13.78
C THR A 66 -33.63 -0.19 -13.35
N LEU A 67 -34.54 0.57 -12.72
CA LEU A 67 -34.23 1.90 -12.18
C LEU A 67 -33.15 1.85 -11.08
N ILE A 68 -33.27 0.92 -10.14
CA ILE A 68 -32.30 0.77 -9.04
C ILE A 68 -30.92 0.34 -9.58
N LEU A 69 -30.89 -0.67 -10.45
CA LEU A 69 -29.65 -1.19 -11.03
C LEU A 69 -28.98 -0.17 -11.96
N ASN A 70 -29.74 0.64 -12.71
CA ASN A 70 -29.20 1.76 -13.48
C ASN A 70 -28.55 2.81 -12.58
N SER A 71 -29.19 3.15 -11.45
CA SER A 71 -28.60 4.08 -10.48
C SER A 71 -27.30 3.55 -9.91
N LEU A 72 -27.22 2.26 -9.56
CA LEU A 72 -25.98 1.65 -9.10
C LEU A 72 -24.92 1.63 -10.20
N LYS A 73 -25.30 1.22 -11.43
CA LYS A 73 -24.41 1.17 -12.60
C LYS A 73 -23.78 2.53 -12.86
N LYS A 74 -24.56 3.61 -12.78
CA LYS A 74 -24.07 4.99 -12.94
C LYS A 74 -22.98 5.32 -11.92
N GLU A 75 -23.25 5.09 -10.64
CA GLU A 75 -22.30 5.40 -9.56
C GLU A 75 -21.01 4.55 -9.66
N VAL A 76 -21.14 3.27 -10.01
CA VAL A 76 -20.01 2.37 -10.23
C VAL A 76 -19.17 2.82 -11.43
N CYS A 77 -19.81 3.12 -12.56
CA CYS A 77 -19.13 3.62 -13.76
C CYS A 77 -18.40 4.94 -13.51
N GLU A 78 -19.02 5.86 -12.76
CA GLU A 78 -18.38 7.11 -12.36
C GLU A 78 -17.14 6.83 -11.49
N ASN A 79 -17.22 5.91 -10.52
CA ASN A 79 -16.10 5.53 -9.67
C ASN A 79 -14.91 4.97 -10.47
N ILE A 80 -15.20 4.04 -11.38
CA ILE A 80 -14.22 3.45 -12.31
C ILE A 80 -13.57 4.55 -13.14
N SER A 81 -14.34 5.53 -13.61
CA SER A 81 -13.82 6.63 -14.43
C SER A 81 -12.79 7.48 -13.68
N TYR A 82 -13.02 7.77 -12.39
CA TYR A 82 -12.05 8.50 -11.56
C TYR A 82 -10.74 7.72 -11.43
N TYR A 83 -10.82 6.40 -11.18
CA TYR A 83 -9.63 5.56 -11.06
C TYR A 83 -8.84 5.52 -12.39
N LYS A 84 -9.53 5.33 -13.52
CA LYS A 84 -8.90 5.25 -14.86
C LYS A 84 -8.19 6.54 -15.29
N LYS A 85 -8.61 7.70 -14.78
CA LYS A 85 -7.90 8.98 -15.02
C LYS A 85 -6.49 9.02 -14.43
N GLY A 86 -6.03 7.99 -13.72
CA GLY A 86 -4.64 7.83 -13.29
C GLY A 86 -4.22 8.76 -12.15
N CYS A 87 -5.18 9.33 -11.44
CA CYS A 87 -4.95 10.41 -10.49
C CYS A 87 -5.38 10.04 -9.06
N MET A 88 -5.35 8.79 -8.61
CA MET A 88 -5.69 8.44 -7.21
C MET A 88 -4.52 8.72 -6.25
N PRO A 89 -4.77 8.90 -4.94
CA PRO A 89 -3.69 8.97 -3.96
C PRO A 89 -2.81 7.72 -4.05
N ASP A 90 -1.50 7.92 -4.17
CA ASP A 90 -0.55 6.81 -4.17
C ASP A 90 -0.44 6.18 -2.77
N GLU A 91 0.17 4.99 -2.70
CA GLU A 91 0.36 4.28 -1.42
C GLU A 91 1.11 5.13 -0.40
N GLN A 92 2.06 5.95 -0.85
CA GLN A 92 2.84 6.82 0.03
C GLN A 92 1.97 7.92 0.65
N THR A 93 1.04 8.50 -0.12
CA THR A 93 0.10 9.52 0.33
C THR A 93 -0.82 8.95 1.41
N VAL A 94 -1.38 7.76 1.15
CA VAL A 94 -2.21 7.03 2.12
C VAL A 94 -1.41 6.74 3.40
N TYR A 95 -0.20 6.21 3.25
CA TYR A 95 0.68 5.88 4.36
C TYR A 95 1.03 7.12 5.19
N ASN A 96 1.41 8.23 4.55
CA ASN A 96 1.80 9.47 5.23
C ASN A 96 0.67 10.05 6.08
N ILE A 97 -0.57 9.98 5.60
CA ILE A 97 -1.74 10.44 6.34
C ILE A 97 -1.97 9.56 7.58
N CYS A 98 -1.88 8.24 7.42
CA CYS A 98 -2.01 7.32 8.54
C CYS A 98 -0.86 7.49 9.54
N PHE A 99 0.37 7.67 9.06
CA PHE A 99 1.55 7.91 9.89
C PHE A 99 1.42 9.18 10.71
N ARG A 100 0.93 10.28 10.13
CA ARG A 100 0.68 11.54 10.87
C ARG A 100 -0.29 11.33 12.03
N VAL A 101 -1.39 10.60 11.79
CA VAL A 101 -2.34 10.24 12.87
C VAL A 101 -1.69 9.34 13.91
N SER A 102 -0.82 8.43 13.47
CA SER A 102 -0.10 7.52 14.35
C SER A 102 0.86 8.25 15.31
N GLU A 103 1.25 9.50 15.02
CA GLU A 103 2.22 10.27 15.81
C GLU A 103 1.62 11.48 16.56
N ILE A 104 0.29 11.60 16.64
CA ILE A 104 -0.36 12.80 17.19
C ILE A 104 -0.02 13.10 18.66
N TYR A 105 0.32 12.09 19.48
CA TYR A 105 0.69 12.30 20.88
C TYR A 105 2.20 12.39 21.09
N LYS A 106 3.02 12.33 20.04
CA LYS A 106 4.48 12.37 20.17
C LYS A 106 4.96 13.60 20.94
N GLU A 107 4.51 14.78 20.54
CA GLU A 107 4.89 16.04 21.20
C GLU A 107 4.40 16.10 22.66
N ALA A 108 3.16 15.66 22.91
CA ALA A 108 2.60 15.62 24.26
C ALA A 108 3.36 14.64 25.18
N ILE A 109 3.80 13.50 24.65
CA ILE A 109 4.65 12.53 25.35
C ILE A 109 6.00 13.17 25.68
N GLU A 110 6.66 13.81 24.71
CA GLU A 110 7.96 14.47 24.92
C GLU A 110 7.87 15.56 25.99
N GLU A 111 6.82 16.40 25.96
CA GLU A 111 6.58 17.43 26.96
C GLU A 111 6.33 16.82 28.37
N GLN A 112 5.49 15.79 28.45
CA GLN A 112 5.16 15.14 29.71
C GLN A 112 6.36 14.35 30.28
N GLN A 113 7.18 13.76 29.42
CA GLN A 113 8.42 13.10 29.80
C GLN A 113 9.43 14.11 30.36
N TYR A 114 9.55 15.29 29.76
CA TYR A 114 10.39 16.36 30.30
C TYR A 114 9.92 16.79 31.71
N LYS A 115 8.60 17.00 31.89
CA LYS A 115 8.02 17.35 33.20
C LYS A 115 8.31 16.28 34.27
N THR A 116 8.12 15.01 33.92
CA THR A 116 8.38 13.86 34.81
C THR A 116 9.86 13.77 35.16
N THR A 117 10.74 13.95 34.17
CA THR A 117 12.21 13.89 34.37
C THR A 117 12.70 15.00 35.31
N LYS A 118 12.12 16.20 35.21
CA LYS A 118 12.48 17.33 36.07
C LYS A 118 12.20 17.06 37.56
N LEU A 119 11.25 16.17 37.87
CA LEU A 119 10.91 15.81 39.25
C LEU A 119 11.85 14.76 39.87
N HIS A 120 12.72 14.11 39.09
CA HIS A 120 13.64 13.11 39.63
C HIS A 120 14.64 13.69 40.64
N ALA A 121 15.23 14.85 40.33
CA ALA A 121 16.18 15.51 41.22
C ALA A 121 15.55 15.88 42.59
N PRO A 122 14.43 16.63 42.65
CA PRO A 122 13.81 16.96 43.94
C PRO A 122 13.28 15.74 44.68
N LEU A 123 12.76 14.72 43.98
CA LEU A 123 12.32 13.47 44.61
C LEU A 123 13.49 12.73 45.27
N ASN A 124 14.61 12.56 44.56
CA ASN A 124 15.79 11.91 45.11
C ASN A 124 16.38 12.71 46.28
N GLU A 125 16.40 14.04 46.18
CA GLU A 125 16.86 14.89 47.29
C GLU A 125 15.98 14.72 48.54
N ALA A 126 14.66 14.77 48.39
CA ALA A 126 13.72 14.54 49.49
C ALA A 126 13.86 13.13 50.08
N TYR A 127 14.02 12.11 49.23
CA TYR A 127 14.29 10.74 49.64
C TYR A 127 15.58 10.63 50.47
N HIS A 128 16.69 11.21 50.00
CA HIS A 128 17.96 11.18 50.73
C HIS A 128 17.90 11.95 52.06
N ARG A 129 17.16 13.06 52.13
CA ARG A 129 16.93 13.79 53.40
C ARG A 129 16.15 12.94 54.40
N TYR A 130 15.12 12.23 53.94
CA TYR A 130 14.32 11.33 54.77
C TYR A 130 15.15 10.12 55.22
N ASP A 131 15.83 9.43 54.31
CA ASP A 131 16.66 8.26 54.60
C ASP A 131 17.83 8.58 55.56
N SER A 132 18.45 9.75 55.41
CA SER A 132 19.60 10.14 56.24
C SER A 132 19.22 10.64 57.64
N ILE A 133 17.95 10.92 57.94
CA ILE A 133 17.56 11.57 59.21
C ILE A 133 17.84 10.69 60.43
N GLY A 134 17.70 9.37 60.28
CA GLY A 134 17.96 8.38 61.33
C GLY A 134 19.43 8.26 61.76
N TYR A 135 20.36 8.91 61.04
CA TYR A 135 21.81 8.83 61.30
C TYR A 135 22.39 10.10 61.96
N ARG A 136 21.55 11.09 62.30
CA ARG A 136 21.97 12.34 62.97
C ARG A 136 21.09 12.66 64.19
N GLU A 137 21.55 13.50 65.10
CA GLU A 137 20.69 14.06 66.14
C GLU A 137 19.55 14.87 65.49
N HIS A 138 18.30 14.57 65.85
CA HIS A 138 17.11 15.19 65.29
C HIS A 138 15.95 15.20 66.30
N THR A 139 14.95 16.02 66.03
CA THR A 139 13.68 16.03 66.77
C THR A 139 12.61 15.22 66.04
N ALA A 140 11.56 14.79 66.74
CA ALA A 140 10.42 14.10 66.13
C ALA A 140 9.72 15.00 65.08
N GLU A 141 9.74 16.32 65.27
CA GLU A 141 9.23 17.29 64.31
C GLU A 141 10.05 17.33 63.01
N ASP A 142 11.37 17.11 63.07
CA ASP A 142 12.24 17.08 61.89
C ASP A 142 12.00 15.83 61.04
N GLU A 143 11.82 14.67 61.68
CA GLU A 143 11.47 13.40 61.03
C GLU A 143 10.14 13.52 60.28
N LYS A 144 9.10 14.01 60.96
CA LYS A 144 7.78 14.22 60.36
C LYS A 144 7.84 15.20 59.19
N ARG A 145 8.68 16.23 59.26
CA ARG A 145 8.85 17.20 58.17
C ARG A 145 9.52 16.58 56.94
N ALA A 146 10.57 15.78 57.14
CA ALA A 146 11.25 15.09 56.05
C ALA A 146 10.34 14.06 55.36
N GLU A 147 9.55 13.30 56.15
CA GLU A 147 8.55 12.36 55.63
C GLU A 147 7.48 13.07 54.80
N MET A 148 6.89 14.16 55.31
CA MET A 148 5.89 14.94 54.57
C MET A 148 6.44 15.54 53.27
N GLU A 149 7.70 16.00 53.26
CA GLU A 149 8.35 16.52 52.05
C GLU A 149 8.57 15.41 51.01
N TYR A 150 9.03 14.22 51.44
CA TYR A 150 9.20 13.07 50.58
C TYR A 150 7.88 12.58 49.98
N GLU A 151 6.85 12.35 50.79
CA GLU A 151 5.54 11.88 50.30
C GLU A 151 4.91 12.90 49.34
N ARG A 152 5.03 14.21 49.62
CA ARG A 152 4.58 15.25 48.67
C ARG A 152 5.29 15.15 47.31
N CYS A 153 6.62 15.03 47.31
CA CYS A 153 7.39 14.93 46.07
C CYS A 153 7.10 13.62 45.31
N LYS A 154 6.85 12.53 46.04
CA LYS A 154 6.48 11.22 45.49
C LYS A 154 5.09 11.25 44.86
N ASP A 155 4.10 11.86 45.51
CA ASP A 155 2.75 12.03 44.96
C ASP A 155 2.77 12.86 43.68
N GLU A 156 3.50 13.98 43.66
CA GLU A 156 3.63 14.81 42.46
C GLU A 156 4.31 14.04 41.30
N TYR A 157 5.34 13.25 41.61
CA TYR A 157 6.01 12.41 40.63
C TYR A 157 5.09 11.32 40.07
N GLU A 158 4.37 10.60 40.92
CA GLU A 158 3.45 9.54 40.50
C GLU A 158 2.27 10.10 39.69
N GLU A 159 1.75 11.28 40.02
CA GLU A 159 0.74 11.97 39.18
C GLU A 159 1.26 12.21 37.75
N LYS A 160 2.48 12.75 37.61
CA LYS A 160 3.05 13.01 36.28
C LYS A 160 3.39 11.73 35.52
N LYS A 161 3.84 10.70 36.23
CA LYS A 161 4.15 9.38 35.68
C LYS A 161 2.88 8.65 35.20
N ASN A 162 1.79 8.73 35.95
CA ASN A 162 0.49 8.17 35.55
C ASN A 162 -0.01 8.85 34.27
N LYS A 163 0.04 10.18 34.21
CA LYS A 163 -0.32 10.93 32.99
C LYS A 163 0.56 10.57 31.79
N LEU A 164 1.85 10.33 32.00
CA LEU A 164 2.76 9.87 30.95
C LEU A 164 2.36 8.47 30.45
N THR A 165 1.99 7.56 31.36
CA THR A 165 1.52 6.21 31.02
C THR A 165 0.24 6.26 30.18
N GLU A 166 -0.74 7.08 30.58
CA GLU A 166 -1.97 7.29 29.82
C GLU A 166 -1.70 7.80 28.39
N LEU A 167 -0.76 8.71 28.21
CA LEU A 167 -0.37 9.21 26.89
C LEU A 167 0.26 8.12 26.01
N TYR A 168 1.11 7.25 26.59
CA TYR A 168 1.66 6.11 25.87
C TYR A 168 0.59 5.11 25.44
N ASP A 169 -0.37 4.82 26.32
CA ASP A 169 -1.49 3.94 26.01
C ASP A 169 -2.36 4.51 24.89
N LEU A 170 -2.63 5.81 24.93
CA LEU A 170 -3.41 6.51 23.91
C LEU A 170 -2.68 6.55 22.54
N GLN A 171 -1.36 6.78 22.57
CA GLN A 171 -0.49 6.71 21.40
C GLN A 171 -0.48 5.31 20.78
N LYS A 172 -0.36 4.27 21.61
CA LYS A 172 -0.41 2.87 21.16
C LYS A 172 -1.74 2.55 20.48
N GLN A 173 -2.87 2.87 21.12
CA GLN A 173 -4.20 2.65 20.54
C GLN A 173 -4.38 3.40 19.21
N THR A 174 -3.84 4.62 19.12
CA THR A 174 -3.93 5.44 17.91
C THR A 174 -3.08 4.87 16.77
N ARG A 175 -1.85 4.41 17.07
CA ARG A 175 -0.99 3.71 16.10
C ARG A 175 -1.64 2.45 15.56
N GLU A 176 -2.22 1.63 16.44
CA GLU A 176 -2.93 0.40 16.06
C GLU A 176 -4.12 0.72 15.13
N LYS A 177 -4.94 1.72 15.47
CA LYS A 177 -6.04 2.18 14.62
C LYS A 177 -5.54 2.71 13.28
N ALA A 178 -4.50 3.53 13.25
CA ALA A 178 -3.96 4.09 12.01
C ALA A 178 -3.42 3.01 11.07
N LEU A 179 -2.75 1.99 11.62
CA LEU A 179 -2.19 0.87 10.85
C LEU A 179 -3.28 0.07 10.12
N GLN A 180 -4.46 -0.11 10.72
CA GLN A 180 -5.60 -0.79 10.10
C GLN A 180 -6.04 -0.13 8.78
N TYR A 181 -5.81 1.17 8.64
CA TYR A 181 -6.21 1.97 7.47
C TYR A 181 -5.04 2.34 6.55
N ALA A 182 -3.82 1.90 6.84
CA ALA A 182 -2.61 2.29 6.11
C ALA A 182 -2.51 1.65 4.71
N LYS A 183 -3.23 0.55 4.47
CA LYS A 183 -3.26 -0.10 3.16
C LYS A 183 -4.24 0.62 2.22
N SER A 184 -3.74 1.07 1.08
CA SER A 184 -4.56 1.60 -0.02
C SER A 184 -5.56 0.55 -0.52
N ARG A 185 -6.80 0.96 -0.78
CA ARG A 185 -7.87 0.10 -1.31
C ARG A 185 -8.39 0.52 -2.68
N PHE A 186 -7.78 1.53 -3.31
CA PHE A 186 -8.28 2.09 -4.56
C PHE A 186 -8.30 1.04 -5.68
N ASN A 187 -7.25 0.21 -5.79
CA ASN A 187 -7.15 -0.84 -6.80
C ASN A 187 -8.16 -1.97 -6.55
N GLU A 188 -8.32 -2.41 -5.31
CA GLU A 188 -9.30 -3.44 -4.97
C GLU A 188 -10.74 -2.96 -5.21
N ILE A 189 -11.05 -1.71 -4.88
CA ILE A 189 -12.36 -1.11 -5.17
C ILE A 189 -12.58 -0.95 -6.68
N TYR A 190 -11.54 -0.59 -7.43
CA TYR A 190 -11.61 -0.55 -8.90
C TYR A 190 -11.96 -1.92 -9.49
N ARG A 191 -11.29 -2.99 -9.03
CA ARG A 191 -11.57 -4.36 -9.46
C ARG A 191 -13.00 -4.78 -9.11
N LEU A 192 -13.43 -4.49 -7.88
CA LEU A 192 -14.82 -4.70 -7.44
C LEU A 192 -15.82 -3.97 -8.35
N GLY A 193 -15.53 -2.70 -8.68
CA GLY A 193 -16.36 -1.90 -9.58
C GLY A 193 -16.46 -2.52 -10.98
N CYS A 194 -15.34 -2.98 -11.55
CA CYS A 194 -15.35 -3.66 -12.86
C CYS A 194 -16.24 -4.91 -12.84
N HIS A 195 -16.10 -5.75 -11.82
CA HIS A 195 -16.93 -6.94 -11.66
C HIS A 195 -18.42 -6.61 -11.53
N LEU A 196 -18.75 -5.61 -10.71
CA LEU A 196 -20.12 -5.13 -10.56
C LEU A 196 -20.67 -4.59 -11.88
N LYS A 197 -19.88 -3.83 -12.64
CA LYS A 197 -20.29 -3.31 -13.95
C LYS A 197 -20.62 -4.46 -14.92
N GLU A 198 -19.78 -5.49 -14.98
CA GLU A 198 -20.01 -6.68 -15.81
C GLU A 198 -21.26 -7.46 -15.38
N THR A 199 -21.47 -7.58 -14.07
CA THR A 199 -22.67 -8.22 -13.52
C THR A 199 -23.93 -7.45 -13.87
N LEU A 200 -23.92 -6.12 -13.70
CA LEU A 200 -25.07 -5.25 -13.99
C LEU A 200 -25.44 -5.22 -15.47
N ALA A 201 -24.45 -5.34 -16.37
CA ALA A 201 -24.68 -5.39 -17.82
C ALA A 201 -25.58 -6.55 -18.26
N LYS A 202 -25.68 -7.63 -17.48
CA LYS A 202 -26.56 -8.78 -17.75
C LYS A 202 -28.05 -8.48 -17.54
N TYR A 203 -28.36 -7.48 -16.72
CA TYR A 203 -29.73 -7.15 -16.29
C TYR A 203 -30.20 -5.78 -16.78
N VAL A 204 -29.27 -4.94 -17.23
CA VAL A 204 -29.51 -3.55 -17.62
C VAL A 204 -28.74 -3.24 -18.90
N PHE A 205 -29.46 -3.14 -20.01
CA PHE A 205 -28.93 -2.74 -21.31
C PHE A 205 -28.75 -1.22 -21.37
N ASP A 206 -27.61 -0.75 -21.88
CA ASP A 206 -27.40 0.68 -22.14
C ASP A 206 -28.22 1.11 -23.36
N GLU A 207 -29.18 2.01 -23.18
CA GLU A 207 -29.79 2.76 -24.30
C GLU A 207 -28.81 3.78 -24.90
N THR A 208 -27.71 4.08 -24.19
CA THR A 208 -26.59 4.89 -24.67
C THR A 208 -25.43 4.00 -25.08
N ASN A 209 -25.60 3.26 -26.18
CA ASN A 209 -24.45 3.02 -27.04
C ASN A 209 -24.05 4.40 -27.58
N GLU A 210 -22.93 4.95 -27.10
CA GLU A 210 -22.19 5.90 -27.93
C GLU A 210 -22.00 5.22 -29.29
N PRO A 211 -22.36 5.88 -30.40
CA PRO A 211 -22.24 5.27 -31.71
C PRO A 211 -20.75 4.97 -31.95
N GLU A 212 -20.43 3.68 -32.01
CA GLU A 212 -19.18 3.23 -32.62
C GLU A 212 -19.11 3.85 -34.02
N GLU A 213 -18.06 4.62 -34.27
CA GLU A 213 -17.76 5.12 -35.61
C GLU A 213 -17.71 3.93 -36.59
N PRO A 214 -18.40 4.01 -37.75
CA PRO A 214 -18.49 2.88 -38.65
C PRO A 214 -17.13 2.62 -39.30
N ALA A 215 -16.58 1.44 -39.03
CA ALA A 215 -15.44 0.89 -39.75
C ALA A 215 -15.81 0.68 -41.24
N GLU A 216 -15.10 1.34 -42.14
CA GLU A 216 -15.10 1.02 -43.56
C GLU A 216 -14.54 -0.41 -43.75
N GLN A 217 -15.37 -1.29 -44.31
CA GLN A 217 -14.95 -2.61 -44.80
C GLN A 217 -14.50 -2.50 -46.25
N GLU A 218 -13.37 -3.12 -46.57
CA GLU A 218 -13.14 -3.78 -47.86
C GLU A 218 -12.09 -4.93 -47.71
N PRO A 219 -12.10 -5.96 -48.57
CA PRO A 219 -12.45 -7.31 -48.12
C PRO A 219 -11.41 -8.42 -48.44
N ASN A 220 -11.71 -9.62 -47.92
CA ASN A 220 -11.25 -10.98 -48.29
C ASN A 220 -10.02 -11.61 -47.59
N ALA A 221 -10.29 -12.26 -46.44
CA ALA A 221 -10.11 -13.70 -46.09
C ALA A 221 -8.90 -14.52 -46.64
N PRO A 222 -8.35 -15.53 -45.88
CA PRO A 222 -9.12 -16.41 -45.00
C PRO A 222 -8.51 -16.83 -43.63
N ASN A 223 -9.41 -16.85 -42.64
CA ASN A 223 -9.65 -17.90 -41.65
C ASN A 223 -8.47 -18.45 -40.81
N ILE A 224 -8.26 -17.86 -39.62
CA ILE A 224 -7.77 -18.58 -38.43
C ILE A 224 -8.73 -18.26 -37.28
N GLN A 225 -9.08 -19.31 -36.55
CA GLN A 225 -10.04 -19.36 -35.46
C GLN A 225 -9.74 -18.31 -34.37
N GLU A 226 -10.82 -17.71 -33.87
CA GLU A 226 -10.87 -16.53 -33.02
C GLU A 226 -10.12 -16.66 -31.69
N GLU A 227 -9.21 -15.70 -31.49
CA GLU A 227 -8.60 -15.33 -30.22
C GLU A 227 -9.64 -14.76 -29.25
N VAL A 228 -9.65 -15.32 -28.04
CA VAL A 228 -10.27 -14.72 -26.85
C VAL A 228 -9.43 -13.51 -26.45
N LEU A 229 -9.94 -12.30 -26.69
CA LEU A 229 -9.27 -11.05 -26.31
C LEU A 229 -9.38 -10.81 -24.80
N GLY A 230 -8.41 -11.37 -24.07
CA GLY A 230 -8.08 -11.02 -22.70
C GLY A 230 -7.46 -9.62 -22.61
N THR A 231 -7.58 -9.04 -21.42
CA THR A 231 -6.86 -7.84 -20.98
C THR A 231 -5.39 -7.89 -21.42
N LYS A 232 -4.95 -6.99 -22.31
CA LYS A 232 -3.51 -6.76 -22.52
C LYS A 232 -2.93 -6.15 -21.24
N GLN A 233 -2.50 -7.01 -20.33
CA GLN A 233 -1.40 -6.68 -19.43
C GLN A 233 -0.20 -6.40 -20.32
N THR A 234 0.36 -5.19 -20.24
CA THR A 234 1.53 -4.83 -21.02
C THR A 234 2.72 -5.62 -20.47
N GLU A 235 3.08 -6.71 -21.13
CA GLU A 235 4.32 -7.45 -20.86
C GLU A 235 5.51 -6.54 -21.21
N TYR A 236 6.43 -6.37 -20.25
CA TYR A 236 7.67 -5.62 -20.46
C TYR A 236 8.69 -6.42 -21.29
N PHE A 237 8.74 -7.73 -21.11
CA PHE A 237 9.64 -8.64 -21.79
C PHE A 237 8.91 -9.90 -22.25
N ASN A 238 9.28 -10.37 -23.44
CA ASN A 238 8.79 -11.63 -23.98
C ASN A 238 9.33 -12.84 -23.19
N MET A 239 8.64 -13.98 -23.32
CA MET A 239 8.99 -15.22 -22.64
C MET A 239 10.39 -15.73 -23.04
N GLU A 240 10.78 -15.57 -24.31
CA GLU A 240 12.07 -16.04 -24.83
C GLU A 240 13.26 -15.39 -24.11
N LEU A 241 13.27 -14.07 -23.99
CA LEU A 241 14.34 -13.33 -23.31
C LEU A 241 14.41 -13.72 -21.82
N LEU A 242 13.25 -13.82 -21.16
CA LEU A 242 13.21 -14.15 -19.73
C LEU A 242 13.59 -15.60 -19.45
N SER A 243 13.32 -16.53 -20.38
CA SER A 243 13.78 -17.91 -20.32
C SER A 243 15.30 -18.00 -20.38
N LEU A 244 15.94 -17.28 -21.31
CA LEU A 244 17.41 -17.23 -21.41
C LEU A 244 18.06 -16.65 -20.15
N ILE A 245 17.48 -15.58 -19.59
CA ILE A 245 17.95 -14.98 -18.35
C ILE A 245 17.74 -15.95 -17.18
N HIS A 246 16.59 -16.64 -17.12
CA HIS A 246 16.28 -17.61 -16.07
C HIS A 246 17.32 -18.74 -16.04
N VAL A 247 17.55 -19.39 -17.18
CA VAL A 247 18.54 -20.47 -17.32
C VAL A 247 19.94 -20.03 -16.90
N THR A 248 20.30 -18.78 -17.18
CA THR A 248 21.64 -18.25 -16.88
C THR A 248 21.79 -17.77 -15.44
N CYS A 249 20.75 -17.17 -14.86
CA CYS A 249 20.85 -16.45 -13.59
C CYS A 249 20.25 -17.21 -12.39
N VAL A 250 19.32 -18.13 -12.60
CA VAL A 250 18.67 -18.89 -11.51
C VAL A 250 19.56 -20.06 -11.11
N GLY A 251 19.91 -20.12 -9.83
CA GLY A 251 20.93 -21.01 -9.28
C GLY A 251 22.27 -20.31 -9.04
N GLU A 252 22.59 -19.28 -9.83
CA GLU A 252 23.85 -18.51 -9.76
C GLU A 252 23.68 -17.15 -9.06
N GLN A 253 22.86 -16.24 -9.62
CA GLN A 253 22.55 -14.92 -9.04
C GLN A 253 21.30 -14.95 -8.16
N PHE A 254 20.29 -15.71 -8.58
CA PHE A 254 19.05 -15.91 -7.83
C PHE A 254 19.01 -17.30 -7.20
N GLU A 255 18.30 -17.42 -6.08
CA GLU A 255 17.90 -18.73 -5.56
C GLU A 255 16.94 -19.42 -6.54
N ASN A 256 16.73 -20.72 -6.34
CA ASN A 256 15.89 -21.51 -7.23
C ASN A 256 14.45 -20.98 -7.24
N ILE A 257 13.93 -20.66 -8.43
CA ILE A 257 12.57 -20.16 -8.67
C ILE A 257 12.07 -20.74 -9.99
N SER A 258 10.76 -20.98 -10.10
CA SER A 258 10.17 -21.47 -11.35
C SER A 258 10.31 -20.44 -12.47
N GLU A 259 10.40 -20.90 -13.72
CA GLU A 259 10.48 -20.03 -14.90
C GLU A 259 9.25 -19.11 -15.01
N HIS A 260 8.07 -19.65 -14.69
CA HIS A 260 6.81 -18.90 -14.66
C HIS A 260 6.81 -17.80 -13.58
N ASP A 261 7.29 -18.10 -12.36
CA ASP A 261 7.32 -17.11 -11.28
C ASP A 261 8.37 -16.03 -11.55
N PHE A 262 9.50 -16.41 -12.15
CA PHE A 262 10.49 -15.45 -12.64
C PHE A 262 9.90 -14.55 -13.73
N TYR A 263 9.17 -15.12 -14.68
CA TYR A 263 8.50 -14.40 -15.75
C TYR A 263 7.49 -13.38 -15.22
N THR A 264 6.60 -13.82 -14.32
CA THR A 264 5.60 -12.93 -13.70
C THR A 264 6.26 -11.79 -12.93
N CYS A 265 7.33 -12.07 -12.17
CA CYS A 265 8.05 -11.04 -11.44
C CYS A 265 8.76 -10.03 -12.34
N MET A 266 9.45 -10.49 -13.38
CA MET A 266 10.16 -9.60 -14.32
C MET A 266 9.20 -8.75 -15.15
N ASN A 267 7.97 -9.22 -15.37
CA ASN A 267 6.90 -8.46 -16.01
C ASN A 267 6.01 -7.66 -15.03
N LEU A 268 6.35 -7.61 -13.74
CA LEU A 268 5.58 -6.93 -12.69
C LEU A 268 4.12 -7.39 -12.61
N LEU A 269 3.86 -8.64 -13.01
CA LEU A 269 2.57 -9.28 -12.87
C LEU A 269 2.38 -9.76 -11.42
N PRO A 270 1.12 -9.96 -10.98
CA PRO A 270 0.85 -10.54 -9.66
C PRO A 270 1.56 -11.89 -9.51
N SER A 271 2.41 -12.02 -8.50
CA SER A 271 3.12 -13.24 -8.17
C SER A 271 3.17 -13.43 -6.65
N ASP A 272 2.92 -14.66 -6.21
CA ASP A 272 2.98 -15.04 -4.80
C ASP A 272 4.42 -15.33 -4.34
N THR A 273 5.37 -15.44 -5.29
CA THR A 273 6.75 -15.84 -5.04
C THR A 273 7.72 -14.78 -5.55
N LYS A 274 8.51 -14.18 -4.65
CA LYS A 274 9.55 -13.19 -5.01
C LYS A 274 10.93 -13.84 -5.22
N PRO A 275 11.66 -13.53 -6.30
CA PRO A 275 13.03 -14.00 -6.49
C PRO A 275 13.93 -13.54 -5.34
N GLN A 276 14.69 -14.46 -4.75
CA GLN A 276 15.70 -14.13 -3.74
C GLN A 276 17.08 -14.02 -4.39
N ILE A 277 17.82 -12.96 -4.08
CA ILE A 277 19.19 -12.77 -4.56
C ILE A 277 20.13 -13.54 -3.64
N ARG A 278 21.03 -14.34 -4.23
CA ARG A 278 22.03 -15.08 -3.46
C ARG A 278 23.05 -14.15 -2.80
N PRO A 279 23.67 -14.58 -1.67
CA PRO A 279 24.66 -13.76 -0.99
C PRO A 279 25.79 -13.32 -1.93
N ARG A 280 26.15 -12.03 -1.90
CA ARG A 280 27.21 -11.40 -2.73
C ARG A 280 26.88 -11.23 -4.23
N GLU A 281 25.66 -11.53 -4.67
CA GLU A 281 25.25 -11.39 -6.07
C GLU A 281 24.55 -10.06 -6.40
N LYS A 282 24.24 -9.23 -5.39
CA LYS A 282 23.48 -7.97 -5.55
C LYS A 282 24.06 -7.04 -6.64
N ILE A 283 25.37 -6.96 -6.80
CA ILE A 283 26.02 -6.10 -7.82
C ILE A 283 25.72 -6.60 -9.24
N ARG A 284 25.78 -7.92 -9.46
CA ARG A 284 25.47 -8.53 -10.76
C ARG A 284 23.98 -8.42 -11.08
N THR A 285 23.12 -8.60 -10.08
CA THR A 285 21.68 -8.35 -10.23
C THR A 285 21.39 -6.88 -10.60
N CYS A 286 22.07 -5.90 -9.99
CA CYS A 286 21.93 -4.50 -10.41
C CYS A 286 22.32 -4.28 -11.88
N TYR A 287 23.38 -4.95 -12.36
CA TYR A 287 23.78 -4.84 -13.76
C TYR A 287 22.78 -5.53 -14.71
N LEU A 288 22.22 -6.67 -14.33
CA LEU A 288 21.14 -7.30 -15.08
C LEU A 288 19.91 -6.38 -15.19
N ILE A 289 19.47 -5.78 -14.09
CA ILE A 289 18.36 -4.80 -14.09
C ILE A 289 18.67 -3.63 -15.03
N PHE A 290 19.91 -3.14 -15.03
CA PHE A 290 20.32 -2.11 -15.96
C PHE A 290 20.15 -2.54 -17.42
N LEU A 291 20.67 -3.71 -17.80
CA LEU A 291 20.56 -4.22 -19.17
C LEU A 291 19.11 -4.44 -19.60
N MET A 292 18.29 -5.02 -18.73
CA MET A 292 16.87 -5.20 -18.97
C MET A 292 16.16 -3.86 -19.14
N SER A 293 16.45 -2.86 -18.30
CA SER A 293 15.85 -1.53 -18.42
C SER A 293 16.22 -0.83 -19.73
N GLU A 294 17.42 -1.08 -20.28
CA GLU A 294 17.83 -0.52 -21.56
C GLU A 294 17.08 -1.11 -22.77
N LYS A 295 16.48 -2.30 -22.61
CA LYS A 295 15.62 -2.92 -23.64
C LYS A 295 14.20 -2.32 -23.67
N LEU A 296 13.81 -1.57 -22.65
CA LEU A 296 12.48 -0.97 -22.57
C LEU A 296 12.41 0.42 -23.23
N PRO A 297 11.23 0.83 -23.74
CA PRO A 297 10.98 2.22 -24.16
C PRO A 297 11.24 3.21 -23.02
N LYS A 298 11.71 4.42 -23.35
CA LYS A 298 12.10 5.44 -22.33
C LYS A 298 11.02 5.73 -21.29
N GLN A 299 9.75 5.72 -21.71
CA GLN A 299 8.60 5.96 -20.83
C GLN A 299 8.42 4.88 -19.75
N ASP A 300 8.88 3.66 -20.04
CA ASP A 300 8.65 2.47 -19.21
C ASP A 300 9.84 2.16 -18.29
N ARG A 301 11.06 2.61 -18.64
CA ARG A 301 12.31 2.29 -17.91
C ARG A 301 12.25 2.64 -16.44
N GLU A 302 11.86 3.87 -16.12
CA GLU A 302 11.89 4.36 -14.74
C GLU A 302 10.81 3.68 -13.88
N ASN A 303 9.62 3.43 -14.46
CA ASN A 303 8.55 2.73 -13.76
C ASN A 303 8.92 1.27 -13.50
N TRP A 304 9.39 0.57 -14.53
CA TRP A 304 9.79 -0.83 -14.41
C TRP A 304 10.93 -1.00 -13.39
N LYS A 305 11.99 -0.21 -13.55
CA LYS A 305 13.17 -0.22 -12.67
C LYS A 305 12.81 0.06 -11.21
N ARG A 306 11.94 1.04 -10.94
CA ARG A 306 11.51 1.36 -9.57
C ARG A 306 10.80 0.18 -8.90
N ASN A 307 9.92 -0.50 -9.64
CA ASN A 307 9.12 -1.60 -9.10
C ASN A 307 9.95 -2.88 -8.95
N ILE A 308 10.81 -3.22 -9.93
CA ILE A 308 11.65 -4.42 -9.82
C ILE A 308 12.69 -4.30 -8.71
N LEU A 309 13.24 -3.11 -8.46
CA LEU A 309 14.15 -2.87 -7.32
C LEU A 309 13.45 -3.11 -5.97
N LYS A 310 12.17 -2.73 -5.84
CA LYS A 310 11.38 -3.02 -4.64
C LYS A 310 11.11 -4.52 -4.48
N ILE A 311 10.76 -5.22 -5.56
CA ILE A 311 10.51 -6.68 -5.52
C ILE A 311 11.77 -7.43 -5.05
N LEU A 312 12.94 -6.98 -5.51
CA LEU A 312 14.23 -7.61 -5.23
C LEU A 312 14.94 -7.08 -3.97
N ASP A 313 14.30 -6.18 -3.21
CA ASP A 313 14.85 -5.60 -1.99
C ASP A 313 16.25 -4.95 -2.19
N ILE A 314 16.35 -4.12 -3.24
CA ILE A 314 17.54 -3.34 -3.58
C ILE A 314 17.22 -1.85 -3.40
N GLU A 315 17.97 -1.18 -2.52
CA GLU A 315 17.85 0.27 -2.35
C GLU A 315 18.28 1.03 -3.62
N GLU A 316 17.53 2.09 -3.97
CA GLU A 316 17.82 2.91 -5.16
C GLU A 316 19.20 3.59 -5.10
N SER A 317 19.62 4.02 -3.91
CA SER A 317 20.96 4.58 -3.63
C SER A 317 22.06 3.56 -3.94
N TYR A 318 21.90 2.32 -3.48
CA TYR A 318 22.81 1.23 -3.74
C TYR A 318 22.87 0.92 -5.25
N TYR A 319 21.71 0.76 -5.89
CA TYR A 319 21.63 0.52 -7.33
C TYR A 319 22.40 1.57 -8.13
N LYS A 320 22.14 2.87 -7.90
CA LYS A 320 22.81 3.97 -8.61
C LYS A 320 24.33 3.95 -8.49
N SER A 321 24.86 3.47 -7.36
CA SER A 321 26.30 3.37 -7.14
C SER A 321 26.94 2.12 -7.73
N LYS A 322 26.16 1.05 -7.98
CA LYS A 322 26.69 -0.30 -8.27
C LYS A 322 26.31 -0.88 -9.63
N TYR A 323 25.29 -0.36 -10.29
CA TYR A 323 24.72 -0.97 -11.51
C TYR A 323 25.71 -1.06 -12.69
N LYS A 324 26.75 -0.23 -12.75
CA LYS A 324 27.82 -0.31 -13.79
C LYS A 324 29.11 -0.94 -13.30
N GLU A 325 29.18 -1.40 -12.06
CA GLU A 325 30.41 -1.97 -11.49
C GLU A 325 30.94 -3.18 -12.30
N PRO A 326 30.08 -4.06 -12.86
CA PRO A 326 30.57 -5.18 -13.66
C PRO A 326 31.28 -4.83 -14.96
N VAL A 327 31.09 -3.61 -15.45
CA VAL A 327 31.73 -3.05 -16.65
C VAL A 327 32.57 -1.80 -16.34
N SER A 328 32.99 -1.64 -15.09
CA SER A 328 33.92 -0.59 -14.68
C SER A 328 35.33 -0.81 -15.25
N ASP A 329 36.23 0.17 -15.06
CA ASP A 329 37.61 0.10 -15.56
C ASP A 329 38.40 -1.09 -14.97
N PHE A 330 38.08 -1.50 -13.74
CA PHE A 330 38.75 -2.59 -13.02
C PHE A 330 37.73 -3.55 -12.37
N PRO A 331 36.95 -4.32 -13.16
CA PRO A 331 35.96 -5.22 -12.62
C PRO A 331 36.62 -6.50 -12.08
N SER A 332 36.04 -7.10 -11.04
CA SER A 332 36.47 -8.43 -10.58
C SER A 332 36.29 -9.47 -11.69
N ASP A 333 37.06 -10.56 -11.63
CA ASP A 333 36.97 -11.63 -12.64
C ASP A 333 35.55 -12.21 -12.75
N SER A 334 34.87 -12.38 -11.61
CA SER A 334 33.48 -12.85 -11.56
C SER A 334 32.50 -11.87 -12.23
N ASN A 335 32.69 -10.57 -12.02
CA ASN A 335 31.88 -9.54 -12.64
C ASN A 335 32.12 -9.45 -14.16
N ARG A 336 33.39 -9.55 -14.58
CA ARG A 336 33.77 -9.56 -15.99
C ARG A 336 33.22 -10.77 -16.72
N LYS A 337 33.22 -11.94 -16.07
CA LYS A 337 32.62 -13.17 -16.62
C LYS A 337 31.11 -13.01 -16.81
N PHE A 338 30.41 -12.56 -15.76
CA PHE A 338 28.97 -12.33 -15.81
C PHE A 338 28.58 -11.30 -16.89
N ALA A 339 29.32 -10.19 -17.00
CA ALA A 339 29.05 -9.18 -18.03
C ALA A 339 29.18 -9.75 -19.46
N LYS A 340 30.14 -10.64 -19.70
CA LYS A 340 30.28 -11.34 -21.00
C LYS A 340 29.16 -12.32 -21.28
N GLU A 341 28.67 -13.02 -20.26
CA GLU A 341 27.52 -13.94 -20.39
C GLU A 341 26.25 -13.14 -20.72
N MET A 342 26.03 -12.01 -20.04
CA MET A 342 24.90 -11.12 -20.33
C MET A 342 25.01 -10.46 -21.70
N ASP A 343 26.20 -10.06 -22.14
CA ASP A 343 26.42 -9.56 -23.50
C ASP A 343 25.94 -10.56 -24.57
N GLY A 344 26.03 -11.87 -24.33
CA GLY A 344 25.53 -12.90 -25.25
C GLY A 344 24.01 -13.04 -25.29
N ILE A 345 23.30 -12.55 -24.27
CA ILE A 345 21.82 -12.59 -24.19
C ILE A 345 21.22 -11.27 -24.72
N PHE A 346 21.89 -10.14 -24.46
CA PHE A 346 21.37 -8.80 -24.76
C PHE A 346 21.93 -8.17 -26.04
N ARG A 347 22.91 -8.77 -26.73
CA ARG A 347 23.31 -8.37 -28.09
C ARG A 347 22.50 -9.14 -29.11
#